data_AF-A0A347W8W0-F1
#
_entry.id   AF-A0A347W8W0-F1
#
_cell.length_a   1.000
_cell.length_b   1.000
_cell.length_c   1.000
_cell.angle_alpha   90.00
_cell.angle_beta   90.00
_cell.angle_gamma   90.00
#
_symmetry.space_group_name_H-M   'P 1'
#
loop_
_entity.id
_entity.type
_entity.pdbx_description
1 polymer ?
#
loop_
_entity_poly.entity_id
_entity_poly.type
_entity_poly.pdbx_seq_one_letter_code
_entity_poly.pdbx_strand_id
1 'polypeptide(L)' 'MTSPACDSAPALNEMLRKHLHDIRGHLSPAMLQADSLALSADERTRKAAQAILDALDATTAELAAMRRLLGSRQP' A
#
# COMPACT_ATOMS: atom_id res chain seq x y z
N MET A 1 9.58 38.58 18.71
CA MET A 1 8.45 37.98 17.98
C MET A 1 8.98 36.77 17.24
N THR A 2 8.84 35.58 17.83
CA THR A 2 9.34 34.32 17.26
C THR A 2 8.46 33.90 16.09
N SER A 3 9.03 33.77 14.90
CA SER A 3 8.37 33.25 13.71
C SER A 3 7.84 31.82 13.98
N PRO A 4 6.62 31.46 13.55
CA PRO A 4 6.15 30.09 13.66
C PRO A 4 6.93 29.25 12.64
N ALA A 5 7.88 28.46 13.12
CA ALA A 5 8.51 27.44 12.29
C ALA A 5 7.43 26.45 11.85
N CYS A 6 7.41 26.17 10.56
CA CYS A 6 6.47 25.28 9.86
C CYS A 6 6.12 23.99 10.63
N ASP A 7 4.94 23.98 11.28
CA ASP A 7 4.26 22.78 11.80
C ASP A 7 3.67 21.89 10.68
N SER A 8 4.07 22.12 9.43
CA SER A 8 3.50 21.49 8.24
C SER A 8 4.08 20.11 7.95
N ALA A 9 5.33 19.84 8.35
CA ALA A 9 5.99 18.56 8.07
C ALA A 9 5.38 17.36 8.84
N PRO A 10 5.04 17.47 10.15
CA PRO A 10 4.35 16.40 10.87
C PRO A 10 2.96 16.11 10.29
N ALA A 11 2.20 17.17 9.96
CA ALA A 11 0.85 17.06 9.39
C ALA A 11 0.87 16.41 7.98
N LEU A 12 1.85 16.76 7.15
CA LEU A 12 2.05 16.14 5.84
C LEU A 12 2.39 14.65 5.97
N ASN A 13 3.25 14.28 6.91
CA ASN A 13 3.60 12.88 7.17
C ASN A 13 2.39 12.07 7.68
N GLU A 14 1.52 12.67 8.49
CA GLU A 14 0.27 12.04 8.95
C GLU A 14 -0.68 11.78 7.78
N MET A 15 -0.90 12.79 6.94
CA MET A 15 -1.77 12.68 5.77
C MET A 15 -1.26 11.62 4.79
N LEU A 16 0.06 11.57 4.53
CA LEU A 16 0.67 10.53 3.71
C LEU A 16 0.50 9.14 4.32
N ARG A 17 0.68 8.98 5.63
CA ARG A 17 0.46 7.70 6.32
C ARG A 17 -1.00 7.24 6.21
N LYS A 18 -1.96 8.16 6.32
CA LYS A 18 -3.39 7.87 6.08
C LYS A 18 -3.64 7.41 4.64
N HIS A 19 -3.14 8.14 3.64
CA HIS A 19 -3.32 7.74 2.25
C HIS A 19 -2.71 6.36 1.94
N LEU A 20 -1.52 6.04 2.47
CA LEU A 20 -0.93 4.71 2.32
C LEU A 20 -1.79 3.61 2.94
N HIS A 21 -2.40 3.88 4.11
CA HIS A 21 -3.36 2.97 4.74
C HIS A 21 -4.60 2.75 3.86
N ASP A 22 -5.18 3.82 3.33
CA ASP A 22 -6.39 3.77 2.51
C ASP A 22 -6.14 3.04 1.19
N ILE A 23 -5.00 3.28 0.53
CA ILE A 23 -4.59 2.55 -0.68
C ILE A 23 -4.52 1.05 -0.37
N ARG A 24 -3.87 0.65 0.72
CA ARG A 24 -3.82 -0.76 1.12
C ARG A 24 -5.22 -1.32 1.37
N GLY A 25 -6.10 -0.54 2.01
CA GLY A 25 -7.50 -0.91 2.21
C GLY A 25 -8.25 -1.18 0.90
N HIS A 26 -7.98 -0.39 -0.15
CA HIS A 26 -8.56 -0.60 -1.48
C HIS A 26 -7.98 -1.82 -2.23
N LEU A 27 -6.73 -2.19 -1.95
CA LEU A 27 -6.09 -3.36 -2.56
C LEU A 27 -6.56 -4.68 -1.93
N SER A 28 -6.89 -4.69 -0.63
CA SER A 28 -7.36 -5.88 0.08
C SER A 28 -8.49 -6.67 -0.63
N PRO A 29 -9.60 -6.05 -1.09
CA PRO A 29 -10.63 -6.79 -1.81
C PRO A 29 -10.15 -7.37 -3.14
N ALA A 30 -9.24 -6.69 -3.84
CA ALA A 30 -8.64 -7.21 -5.08
C ALA A 30 -7.76 -8.44 -4.81
N MET A 31 -7.01 -8.44 -3.70
CA MET A 31 -6.22 -9.59 -3.27
C MET A 31 -7.12 -10.79 -2.96
N LEU A 32 -8.19 -10.61 -2.18
CA LEU A 32 -9.13 -11.68 -1.84
C LEU A 32 -9.82 -12.26 -3.07
N GLN A 33 -10.20 -11.41 -4.02
CA GLN A 33 -10.84 -11.87 -5.25
C GLN A 33 -9.85 -12.61 -6.16
N ALA A 34 -8.60 -12.14 -6.26
CA ALA A 34 -7.55 -12.83 -7.00
C ALA A 34 -7.21 -14.19 -6.36
N ASP A 35 -7.17 -14.28 -5.02
CA ASP A 35 -6.95 -15.53 -4.29
C ASP A 35 -8.06 -16.56 -4.59
N SER A 36 -9.32 -16.12 -4.60
CA SER A 36 -10.45 -16.97 -5.03
C SER A 36 -10.31 -17.46 -6.48
N LEU A 37 -9.87 -16.59 -7.40
CA LEU A 37 -9.64 -16.97 -8.81
C LEU A 37 -8.45 -17.93 -8.97
N ALA A 38 -7.45 -17.87 -8.08
CA ALA A 38 -6.31 -18.77 -8.07
C ALA A 38 -6.71 -20.22 -7.74
N LEU A 39 -7.90 -20.44 -7.15
CA LEU A 39 -8.48 -21.76 -6.90
C LEU A 39 -9.28 -22.33 -8.08
N SER A 40 -9.41 -21.58 -9.19
CA SER A 40 -10.18 -22.00 -10.36
C SER A 40 -9.67 -23.33 -10.95
N ALA A 41 -10.56 -24.18 -11.48
CA ALA A 41 -10.16 -25.39 -12.21
C ALA A 41 -9.50 -25.06 -13.56
N ASP A 42 -9.82 -23.90 -14.15
CA ASP A 42 -9.23 -23.44 -15.40
C ASP A 42 -7.80 -22.93 -15.19
N GLU A 43 -6.85 -23.53 -15.90
CA GLU A 43 -5.43 -23.19 -15.80
C GLU A 43 -5.15 -21.74 -16.21
N ARG A 44 -5.85 -21.23 -17.24
CA ARG A 44 -5.65 -19.86 -17.71
C ARG A 44 -6.09 -18.86 -16.64
N THR A 45 -7.24 -19.11 -16.01
CA THR A 45 -7.76 -18.30 -14.91
C THR A 45 -6.81 -18.31 -13.71
N ARG A 46 -6.29 -19.48 -13.30
CA ARG A 46 -5.32 -19.56 -12.19
C ARG A 46 -4.05 -18.78 -12.49
N LYS A 47 -3.49 -18.91 -13.69
CA LYS A 47 -2.27 -18.19 -14.09
C LYS A 47 -2.47 -16.68 -14.08
N ALA A 48 -3.61 -16.21 -14.59
CA ALA A 48 -3.95 -14.79 -14.56
C ALA A 48 -4.13 -14.28 -13.12
N ALA A 49 -4.78 -15.06 -12.26
CA ALA A 49 -4.97 -14.75 -10.85
C ALA A 49 -3.63 -14.65 -10.11
N GLN A 50 -2.72 -15.59 -10.33
CA GLN A 50 -1.39 -15.55 -9.72
C GLN A 50 -0.61 -14.30 -10.16
N ALA A 51 -0.63 -13.95 -11.46
CA ALA A 51 0.02 -12.74 -11.94
C ALA A 51 -0.54 -11.46 -11.30
N ILE A 52 -1.85 -11.43 -11.01
CA ILE A 52 -2.49 -10.33 -10.30
C ILE A 52 -2.01 -10.29 -8.84
N LEU A 53 -1.99 -11.43 -8.15
CA LEU A 53 -1.49 -11.53 -6.78
C LEU A 53 -0.05 -11.06 -6.67
N ASP A 54 0.83 -11.52 -7.57
CA ASP A 54 2.25 -11.12 -7.57
C ASP A 54 2.41 -9.60 -7.74
N ALA A 55 1.60 -8.98 -8.60
CA ALA A 55 1.62 -7.52 -8.80
C ALA A 55 1.08 -6.74 -7.58
N LEU A 56 0.03 -7.26 -6.92
CA LEU A 56 -0.52 -6.69 -5.69
C LEU A 56 0.48 -6.79 -4.53
N ASP A 57 1.16 -7.92 -4.40
CA ASP A 57 2.20 -8.14 -3.39
C ASP A 57 3.39 -7.20 -3.60
N ALA A 58 3.87 -7.05 -4.84
CA ALA A 58 4.90 -6.07 -5.17
C ALA A 58 4.46 -4.63 -4.80
N THR A 59 3.21 -4.28 -5.11
CA THR A 59 2.65 -2.96 -4.78
C THR A 59 2.59 -2.73 -3.27
N THR A 60 2.11 -3.70 -2.50
CA THR A 60 2.03 -3.57 -1.04
C THR A 60 3.41 -3.52 -0.38
N ALA A 61 4.40 -4.22 -0.94
CA ALA A 61 5.79 -4.14 -0.50
C ALA A 61 6.37 -2.73 -0.68
N GLU A 62 6.13 -2.10 -1.83
CA GLU A 62 6.55 -0.71 -2.09
C GLU A 62 5.86 0.28 -1.16
N LEU A 63 4.54 0.15 -0.92
CA LEU A 63 3.82 1.00 0.03
C LEU A 63 4.39 0.84 1.46
N ALA A 64 4.78 -0.37 1.85
CA ALA A 64 5.44 -0.62 3.13
C ALA A 64 6.84 0.00 3.19
N ALA A 65 7.60 -0.02 2.10
CA ALA A 65 8.89 0.68 1.99
C ALA A 65 8.71 2.20 2.14
N MET A 66 7.75 2.80 1.43
CA MET A 66 7.41 4.22 1.55
C MET A 66 7.05 4.59 3.00
N ARG A 67 6.23 3.77 3.67
CA ARG A 67 5.86 4.00 5.08
C ARG A 67 7.08 4.00 6.01
N ARG A 68 8.05 3.10 5.78
CA ARG A 68 9.30 3.05 6.56
C ARG A 68 10.14 4.30 6.35
N LEU A 69 10.27 4.78 5.12
CA LEU A 69 11.00 6.00 4.78
C LEU A 69 10.39 7.25 5.45
N LEU A 70 9.06 7.28 5.59
CA LEU A 70 8.36 8.35 6.30
C LEU A 70 8.58 8.28 7.82
N GLY A 71 8.68 7.07 8.39
CA GLY A 71 8.92 6.86 9.83
C GLY A 71 10.39 7.07 10.24
N SER A 72 11.35 6.74 9.38
CA SER A 72 12.79 6.90 9.65
C SER A 72 13.31 8.34 9.57
N ARG A 73 12.43 9.30 9.23
CA ARG A 73 12.75 10.74 9.15
C ARG A 73 12.42 11.51 10.44
N GLN A 74 12.08 10.86 11.55
CA GLN A 74 11.95 11.53 12.84
C GLN A 74 13.31 11.63 13.54
N PRO A 75 13.80 12.85 13.88
CA PRO A 75 14.93 13.05 14.79
C PRO A 75 14.58 12.67 16.24
#